data_AF-A0A7S0K8W1-F1
#
_entry.id   AF-A0A7S0K8W1-F1
#
_cell.length_a   1.000
_cell.length_b   1.000
_cell.length_c   1.000
_cell.angle_alpha   90.00
_cell.angle_beta   90.00
_cell.angle_gamma   90.00
#
_symmetry.space_group_name_H-M   'P 1'
#
loop_
_entity.id
_entity.type
_entity.pdbx_description
1 polymer ?
#
loop_
_entity_poly.entity_id
_entity_poly.type
_entity_poly.pdbx_seq_one_letter_code
_entity_poly.pdbx_strand_id
1 'polypeptide(L)'
;ARQAAAGHGVAAAVARAELSITFREALPALRAEVAAAEEAGDWRLPDVPLELGAAPGWFCFPGPSITPAMQKERRAIHRIAQTAYDDSNAIHRRVMSAVYTKLSGGDVTAPDWTEIGFQNPHQFQTDLRGGGMLGPLCLLYFVDRHPRLLRSVWIRAKDDPAAFPLAAIGIGATVRSLRAMDDKALHKLALAGGSMTDAFFGTFITIVSHFSSLLVRMGGTDAKTALLRQAADQVSDQATTMVPHCINASQKREAEAASSGAAMTEL
;
A
#
# COMPACT_ATOMS: atom_id res chain seq x y z
N ALA A 1 7.69 21.17 -38.16
CA ALA A 1 7.37 19.81 -37.64
C ALA A 1 8.24 19.40 -36.44
N ARG A 2 9.59 19.40 -36.53
CA ARG A 2 10.48 18.97 -35.40
C ARG A 2 10.39 19.84 -34.12
N GLN A 3 10.21 21.16 -34.25
CA GLN A 3 10.06 22.06 -33.09
C GLN A 3 8.71 21.90 -32.35
N ALA A 4 7.62 21.57 -33.06
CA ALA A 4 6.32 21.35 -32.44
C ALA A 4 6.26 20.00 -31.67
N ALA A 5 6.93 18.96 -32.17
CA ALA A 5 7.06 17.68 -31.48
C ALA A 5 7.95 17.78 -30.22
N ALA A 6 9.02 18.59 -30.27
CA ALA A 6 9.85 18.87 -29.10
C ALA A 6 9.10 19.65 -28.01
N GLY A 7 8.26 20.63 -28.38
CA GLY A 7 7.42 21.38 -27.44
C GLY A 7 6.36 20.51 -26.75
N HIS A 8 5.73 19.57 -27.47
CA HIS A 8 4.81 18.61 -26.88
C HIS A 8 5.51 17.62 -25.94
N GLY A 9 6.71 17.15 -26.29
CA GLY A 9 7.49 16.25 -25.44
C GLY A 9 7.95 16.88 -24.12
N VAL A 10 8.33 18.17 -24.16
CA VAL A 10 8.72 18.92 -22.96
C VAL A 10 7.51 19.22 -22.09
N ALA A 11 6.38 19.65 -22.66
CA ALA A 11 5.15 19.89 -21.90
C ALA A 11 4.61 18.61 -21.23
N ALA A 12 4.64 17.48 -21.95
CA ALA A 12 4.27 16.17 -21.39
C ALA A 12 5.26 15.71 -20.29
N ALA A 13 6.56 15.97 -20.44
CA ALA A 13 7.55 15.66 -19.41
C ALA A 13 7.40 16.52 -18.16
N VAL A 14 7.09 17.82 -18.32
CA VAL A 14 6.82 18.75 -17.22
C VAL A 14 5.52 18.35 -16.50
N ALA A 15 4.44 18.06 -17.23
CA ALA A 15 3.21 17.54 -16.64
C ALA A 15 3.42 16.20 -15.90
N ARG A 16 4.24 15.30 -16.46
CA ARG A 16 4.62 14.03 -15.82
C ARG A 16 5.46 14.23 -14.56
N ALA A 17 6.31 15.27 -14.52
CA ALA A 17 7.09 15.64 -13.35
C ALA A 17 6.22 16.27 -12.25
N GLU A 18 5.29 17.16 -12.61
CA GLU A 18 4.33 17.79 -11.69
C GLU A 18 3.39 16.75 -11.04
N LEU A 19 3.01 15.72 -11.80
CA LEU A 19 2.17 14.62 -11.31
C LEU A 19 2.96 13.51 -10.60
N SER A 20 4.29 13.56 -10.64
CA SER A 20 5.11 12.58 -9.94
C SER A 20 5.16 12.89 -8.43
N ILE A 21 4.92 11.85 -7.64
CA ILE A 21 5.11 11.87 -6.19
C ILE A 21 5.67 10.52 -5.76
N THR A 22 6.53 10.54 -4.76
CA THR A 22 7.05 9.33 -4.12
C THR A 22 6.26 9.01 -2.86
N PHE A 23 6.31 7.76 -2.42
CA PHE A 23 5.75 7.34 -1.14
C PHE A 23 6.28 8.18 0.04
N ARG A 24 7.57 8.54 0.00
CA ARG A 24 8.24 9.35 1.03
C ARG A 24 7.61 10.74 1.16
N GLU A 25 7.10 11.29 0.07
CA GLU A 25 6.42 12.61 0.06
C GLU A 25 4.92 12.47 0.33
N ALA A 26 4.28 11.44 -0.23
CA ALA A 26 2.84 11.23 -0.14
C ALA A 26 2.38 10.90 1.29
N LEU A 27 3.10 10.03 2.01
CA LEU A 27 2.68 9.61 3.35
C LEU A 27 2.63 10.79 4.35
N PRO A 28 3.69 11.63 4.47
CA PRO A 28 3.61 12.83 5.32
C PRO A 28 2.53 13.82 4.86
N ALA A 29 2.33 14.00 3.56
CA ALA A 29 1.32 14.92 3.04
C ALA A 29 -0.10 14.49 3.41
N LEU A 30 -0.45 13.21 3.22
CA LEU A 30 -1.75 12.66 3.63
C LEU A 30 -1.95 12.68 5.15
N ARG A 31 -0.87 12.49 5.93
CA ARG A 31 -0.92 12.65 7.39
C ARG A 31 -1.20 14.09 7.81
N ALA A 32 -0.59 15.06 7.12
CA ALA A 32 -0.82 16.47 7.39
C ALA A 32 -2.25 16.89 7.03
N GLU A 33 -2.78 16.41 5.91
CA GLU A 33 -4.18 16.61 5.52
C GLU A 33 -5.14 16.10 6.59
N VAL A 34 -4.96 14.86 7.03
CA VAL A 34 -5.77 14.28 8.10
C VAL A 34 -5.64 15.07 9.40
N ALA A 35 -4.44 15.46 9.79
CA ALA A 35 -4.22 16.23 11.01
C ALA A 35 -4.92 17.59 10.95
N ALA A 36 -4.84 18.27 9.80
CA ALA A 36 -5.54 19.54 9.58
C ALA A 36 -7.06 19.39 9.63
N ALA A 37 -7.61 18.31 9.07
CA ALA A 37 -9.04 18.00 9.17
C ALA A 37 -9.47 17.73 10.63
N GLU A 38 -8.65 17.02 11.40
CA GLU A 38 -8.89 16.79 12.83
C GLU A 38 -8.88 18.10 13.64
N GLU A 39 -7.93 19.00 13.36
CA GLU A 39 -7.84 20.31 14.03
C GLU A 39 -9.01 21.23 13.65
N ALA A 40 -9.46 21.19 12.39
CA ALA A 40 -10.58 21.97 11.91
C ALA A 40 -11.95 21.48 12.46
N GLY A 41 -11.99 20.32 13.12
CA GLY A 41 -13.24 19.68 13.53
C GLY A 41 -14.10 19.25 12.33
N ASP A 42 -13.50 19.15 11.14
CA ASP A 42 -14.19 18.73 9.93
C ASP A 42 -14.31 17.20 9.96
N TRP A 43 -15.43 16.72 10.49
CA TRP A 43 -15.73 15.30 10.58
C TRP A 43 -16.12 14.67 9.23
N ARG A 44 -16.00 15.39 8.11
CA ARG A 44 -16.25 14.91 6.74
C ARG A 44 -15.22 13.90 6.23
N LEU A 45 -14.84 12.94 7.05
CA LEU A 45 -14.46 11.65 6.49
C LEU A 45 -15.78 11.01 6.08
N PRO A 46 -15.97 10.62 4.80
CA PRO A 46 -17.17 9.90 4.42
C PRO A 46 -17.34 8.73 5.39
N ASP A 47 -18.56 8.56 5.88
CA ASP A 47 -19.00 7.31 6.50
C ASP A 47 -18.85 6.23 5.44
N VAL A 48 -17.64 5.74 5.24
CA VAL A 48 -17.41 4.39 4.75
C VAL A 48 -17.52 3.60 6.02
N PRO A 49 -18.61 2.84 6.24
CA PRO A 49 -18.59 1.80 7.24
C PRO A 49 -17.40 0.92 6.86
N LEU A 50 -16.29 1.04 7.58
CA LEU A 50 -15.47 -0.12 7.80
C LEU A 50 -16.38 -1.01 8.63
N GLU A 51 -17.24 -1.78 7.95
CA GLU A 51 -17.88 -2.98 8.48
C GLU A 51 -16.74 -3.95 8.81
N LEU A 52 -15.99 -3.60 9.84
CA LEU A 52 -15.07 -4.43 10.55
C LEU A 52 -15.95 -5.27 11.46
N GLY A 53 -16.53 -6.30 10.87
CA GLY A 53 -17.14 -7.37 11.62
C GLY A 53 -16.07 -7.96 12.54
N ALA A 54 -16.08 -7.55 13.81
CA ALA A 54 -15.35 -8.22 14.85
C ALA A 54 -15.86 -9.67 14.88
N ALA A 55 -15.00 -10.63 14.51
CA ALA A 55 -15.34 -12.02 14.68
C ALA A 55 -15.51 -12.28 16.19
N PRO A 56 -16.66 -12.82 16.64
CA PRO A 56 -16.87 -13.08 18.05
C PRO A 56 -16.09 -14.34 18.43
N GLY A 57 -15.09 -14.15 19.27
CA GLY A 57 -14.58 -15.16 20.19
C GLY A 57 -13.49 -16.09 19.66
N TRP A 58 -12.26 -15.87 20.11
CA TRP A 58 -11.37 -16.92 20.64
C TRP A 58 -10.17 -16.26 21.35
N PHE A 59 -10.12 -16.35 22.69
CA PHE A 59 -9.01 -15.97 23.61
C PHE A 59 -8.39 -14.56 23.49
N CYS A 60 -8.99 -13.58 24.19
CA CYS A 60 -8.38 -12.28 24.49
C CYS A 60 -7.32 -12.42 25.60
N PHE A 61 -6.11 -12.90 25.29
CA PHE A 61 -4.95 -12.40 26.02
C PHE A 61 -4.83 -10.90 25.66
N PRO A 62 -4.63 -9.98 26.62
CA PRO A 62 -4.32 -8.61 26.29
C PRO A 62 -2.98 -8.63 25.54
N GLY A 63 -3.05 -8.58 24.21
CA GLY A 63 -1.87 -8.42 23.37
C GLY A 63 -1.06 -7.22 23.87
N PRO A 64 0.26 -7.22 23.66
CA PRO A 64 1.11 -6.23 24.29
C PRO A 64 0.65 -4.82 23.93
N SER A 65 0.59 -3.95 24.94
CA SER A 65 0.14 -2.58 24.79
C SER A 65 1.13 -1.81 23.94
N ILE A 66 0.64 -1.21 22.86
CA ILE A 66 1.45 -0.35 21.98
C ILE A 66 1.65 1.04 22.61
N THR A 67 2.74 1.69 22.27
CA THR A 67 3.08 3.01 22.83
C THR A 67 2.11 4.10 22.36
N PRO A 68 1.99 5.24 23.07
CA PRO A 68 1.16 6.36 22.62
C PRO A 68 1.53 6.89 21.22
N ALA A 69 2.82 6.84 20.85
CA ALA A 69 3.29 7.20 19.51
C ALA A 69 2.74 6.24 18.45
N MET A 70 2.79 4.92 18.70
CA MET A 70 2.22 3.91 17.82
C MET A 70 0.69 4.01 17.72
N GLN A 71 0.02 4.41 18.80
CA GLN A 71 -1.41 4.72 18.76
C GLN A 71 -1.72 5.90 17.85
N LYS A 72 -0.87 6.95 17.85
CA LYS A 72 -1.00 8.08 16.92
C LYS A 72 -0.82 7.63 15.47
N GLU A 73 0.17 6.78 15.19
CA GLU A 73 0.38 6.20 13.86
C GLU A 73 -0.82 5.35 13.42
N ARG A 74 -1.33 4.47 14.29
CA ARG A 74 -2.52 3.65 14.05
C ARG A 74 -3.73 4.52 13.69
N ARG A 75 -3.98 5.59 14.45
CA ARG A 75 -5.06 6.53 14.15
C ARG A 75 -4.87 7.19 12.79
N ALA A 76 -3.67 7.68 12.50
CA ALA A 76 -3.39 8.32 11.20
C ALA A 76 -3.64 7.36 10.02
N ILE A 77 -3.24 6.09 10.13
CA ILE A 77 -3.50 5.07 9.09
C ILE A 77 -5.00 4.90 8.87
N HIS A 78 -5.78 4.76 9.96
CA HIS A 78 -7.23 4.66 9.90
C HIS A 78 -7.89 5.84 9.21
N ARG A 79 -7.47 7.05 9.58
CA ARG A 79 -8.00 8.28 9.01
C ARG A 79 -7.73 8.38 7.51
N ILE A 80 -6.51 8.06 7.06
CA ILE A 80 -6.19 8.02 5.63
C ILE A 80 -7.05 6.99 4.89
N ALA A 81 -7.38 5.86 5.53
CA ALA A 81 -8.28 4.85 4.96
C ALA A 81 -9.74 5.32 4.86
N GLN A 82 -10.15 6.23 5.74
CA GLN A 82 -11.48 6.85 5.75
C GLN A 82 -11.57 8.05 4.79
N THR A 83 -10.44 8.61 4.36
CA THR A 83 -10.40 9.68 3.36
C THR A 83 -10.76 9.11 1.98
N ALA A 84 -11.87 9.58 1.40
CA ALA A 84 -12.20 9.27 0.02
C ALA A 84 -11.28 10.02 -0.94
N TYR A 85 -11.11 9.45 -2.14
CA TYR A 85 -10.46 10.17 -3.23
C TYR A 85 -11.25 11.43 -3.56
N ASP A 86 -10.53 12.54 -3.67
CA ASP A 86 -11.06 13.84 -4.07
C ASP A 86 -10.23 14.36 -5.22
N ASP A 87 -10.90 14.59 -6.36
CA ASP A 87 -10.23 15.09 -7.56
C ASP A 87 -9.80 16.55 -7.41
N SER A 88 -10.34 17.31 -6.46
CA SER A 88 -9.89 18.68 -6.18
C SER A 88 -8.54 18.71 -5.44
N ASN A 89 -8.25 17.66 -4.66
CA ASN A 89 -7.02 17.54 -3.88
C ASN A 89 -5.82 17.13 -4.76
N ALA A 90 -4.81 18.00 -4.82
CA ALA A 90 -3.61 17.79 -5.62
C ALA A 90 -2.80 16.56 -5.17
N ILE A 91 -2.74 16.24 -3.88
CA ILE A 91 -2.03 15.06 -3.38
C ILE A 91 -2.73 13.79 -3.85
N HIS A 92 -4.07 13.75 -3.81
CA HIS A 92 -4.85 12.61 -4.27
C HIS A 92 -4.60 12.33 -5.75
N ARG A 93 -4.71 13.36 -6.60
CA ARG A 93 -4.42 13.25 -8.03
C ARG A 93 -2.99 12.78 -8.30
N ARG A 94 -2.01 13.35 -7.60
CA ARG A 94 -0.58 12.98 -7.76
C ARG A 94 -0.31 11.54 -7.34
N VAL A 95 -0.88 11.07 -6.23
CA VAL A 95 -0.72 9.68 -5.78
C VAL A 95 -1.29 8.72 -6.82
N MET A 96 -2.52 8.94 -7.27
CA MET A 96 -3.14 8.08 -8.30
C MET A 96 -2.38 8.11 -9.63
N SER A 97 -1.97 9.30 -10.06
CA SER A 97 -1.15 9.49 -11.26
C SER A 97 0.16 8.72 -11.17
N ALA A 98 0.87 8.85 -10.04
CA ALA A 98 2.13 8.15 -9.82
C ALA A 98 1.96 6.63 -9.80
N VAL A 99 0.90 6.11 -9.17
CA VAL A 99 0.60 4.66 -9.19
C VAL A 99 0.38 4.18 -10.61
N TYR A 100 -0.48 4.85 -11.38
CA TYR A 100 -0.76 4.46 -12.77
C TYR A 100 0.51 4.48 -13.61
N THR A 101 1.20 5.63 -13.66
CA THR A 101 2.37 5.82 -14.51
C THR A 101 3.53 4.89 -14.13
N LYS A 102 3.73 4.59 -12.83
CA LYS A 102 4.81 3.69 -12.38
C LYS A 102 4.50 2.21 -12.66
N LEU A 103 3.22 1.83 -12.71
CA LEU A 103 2.81 0.46 -13.03
C LEU A 103 2.73 0.21 -14.54
N SER A 104 1.95 1.03 -15.27
CA SER A 104 1.70 0.81 -16.70
C SER A 104 2.77 1.42 -17.60
N GLY A 105 3.46 2.47 -17.14
CA GLY A 105 4.30 3.32 -18.00
C GLY A 105 3.48 4.25 -18.92
N GLY A 106 2.16 4.14 -18.90
CA GLY A 106 1.20 4.79 -19.81
C GLY A 106 1.01 6.28 -19.58
N ASP A 107 0.11 6.85 -20.40
CA ASP A 107 -0.25 8.26 -20.36
C ASP A 107 -1.35 8.50 -19.32
N VAL A 108 -1.07 9.38 -18.37
CA VAL A 108 -1.98 9.72 -17.27
C VAL A 108 -3.12 10.66 -17.68
N THR A 109 -3.07 11.25 -18.88
CA THR A 109 -4.12 12.16 -19.37
C THR A 109 -5.40 11.43 -19.76
N ALA A 110 -5.31 10.16 -20.12
CA ALA A 110 -6.44 9.28 -20.44
C ALA A 110 -6.16 7.85 -19.94
N PRO A 111 -6.14 7.65 -18.61
CA PRO A 111 -5.73 6.38 -18.04
C PRO A 111 -6.80 5.31 -18.29
N ASP A 112 -6.37 4.13 -18.72
CA ASP A 112 -7.19 2.91 -18.65
C ASP A 112 -6.82 2.15 -17.38
N TRP A 113 -7.67 2.29 -16.35
CA TRP A 113 -7.42 1.69 -15.04
C TRP A 113 -7.40 0.15 -15.06
N THR A 114 -7.99 -0.49 -16.08
CA THR A 114 -7.92 -1.95 -16.22
C THR A 114 -6.51 -2.44 -16.51
N GLU A 115 -5.65 -1.61 -17.11
CA GLU A 115 -4.27 -1.98 -17.41
C GLU A 115 -3.44 -2.33 -16.17
N ILE A 116 -3.79 -1.73 -15.03
CA ILE A 116 -3.15 -1.96 -13.73
C ILE A 116 -3.99 -2.86 -12.82
N GLY A 117 -5.14 -3.35 -13.30
CA GLY A 117 -5.99 -4.32 -12.60
C GLY A 117 -7.10 -3.73 -11.73
N PHE A 118 -7.60 -2.53 -12.05
CA PHE A 118 -8.91 -2.07 -11.56
C PHE A 118 -10.04 -2.70 -12.39
N GLN A 119 -11.26 -2.69 -11.84
CA GLN A 119 -12.40 -3.37 -12.46
C GLN A 119 -13.05 -2.54 -13.58
N ASN A 120 -12.99 -1.21 -13.47
CA ASN A 120 -13.59 -0.29 -14.43
C ASN A 120 -12.52 0.59 -15.10
N PRO A 121 -12.48 0.66 -16.44
CA PRO A 121 -11.45 1.40 -17.18
C PRO A 121 -11.43 2.90 -16.92
N HIS A 122 -12.56 3.49 -16.51
CA HIS A 122 -12.70 4.94 -16.36
C HIS A 122 -13.01 5.39 -14.92
N GLN A 123 -13.35 4.46 -14.02
CA GLN A 123 -13.77 4.77 -12.65
C GLN A 123 -13.09 3.86 -11.62
N PHE A 124 -11.93 4.25 -11.12
CA PHE A 124 -11.22 3.50 -10.07
C PHE A 124 -11.78 3.75 -8.67
N GLN A 125 -12.50 4.86 -8.45
CA GLN A 125 -12.96 5.29 -7.13
C GLN A 125 -13.89 4.25 -6.48
N THR A 126 -14.65 3.51 -7.28
CA THR A 126 -15.53 2.43 -6.80
C THR A 126 -14.77 1.25 -6.21
N ASP A 127 -13.53 1.01 -6.69
CA ASP A 127 -12.68 -0.07 -6.22
C ASP A 127 -11.92 0.30 -4.94
N LEU A 128 -11.90 1.57 -4.55
CA LEU A 128 -11.25 2.05 -3.32
C LEU A 128 -12.09 1.82 -2.04
N ARG A 129 -13.23 1.15 -2.15
CA ARG A 129 -14.14 0.89 -1.01
C ARG A 129 -13.41 0.10 0.10
N GLY A 130 -13.50 0.61 1.32
CA GLY A 130 -12.88 0.04 2.53
C GLY A 130 -11.39 0.38 2.72
N GLY A 131 -10.72 0.95 1.71
CA GLY A 131 -9.31 1.36 1.79
C GLY A 131 -9.06 2.85 1.56
N GLY A 132 -10.00 3.60 0.98
CA GLY A 132 -9.88 5.04 0.74
C GLY A 132 -8.56 5.42 0.07
N MET A 133 -7.97 6.54 0.48
CA MET A 133 -6.64 6.98 0.04
C MET A 133 -5.49 6.11 0.55
N LEU A 134 -5.72 5.24 1.55
CA LEU A 134 -4.69 4.31 2.02
C LEU A 134 -4.41 3.21 0.98
N GLY A 135 -5.41 2.79 0.20
CA GLY A 135 -5.24 1.81 -0.87
C GLY A 135 -4.22 2.25 -1.94
N PRO A 136 -4.44 3.41 -2.59
CA PRO A 136 -3.47 4.01 -3.51
C PRO A 136 -2.12 4.27 -2.86
N LEU A 137 -2.09 4.69 -1.59
CA LEU A 137 -0.84 4.89 -0.85
C LEU A 137 -0.04 3.58 -0.67
N CYS A 138 -0.72 2.45 -0.43
CA CYS A 138 -0.09 1.13 -0.36
C CYS A 138 0.43 0.66 -1.71
N LEU A 139 -0.32 0.92 -2.79
CA LEU A 139 0.18 0.67 -4.15
C LEU A 139 1.42 1.52 -4.44
N LEU A 140 1.41 2.80 -4.06
CA LEU A 140 2.55 3.69 -4.21
C LEU A 140 3.75 3.22 -3.38
N TYR A 141 3.52 2.74 -2.16
CA TYR A 141 4.55 2.09 -1.34
C TYR A 141 5.15 0.87 -2.06
N PHE A 142 4.31 0.03 -2.66
CA PHE A 142 4.76 -1.17 -3.36
C PHE A 142 5.68 -0.83 -4.53
N VAL A 143 5.28 0.12 -5.38
CA VAL A 143 6.05 0.50 -6.56
C VAL A 143 7.38 1.16 -6.20
N ASP A 144 7.41 1.98 -5.15
CA ASP A 144 8.62 2.73 -4.78
C ASP A 144 9.60 1.90 -3.97
N ARG A 145 9.11 1.08 -3.03
CA ARG A 145 9.97 0.42 -2.03
C ARG A 145 10.31 -1.02 -2.40
N HIS A 146 9.54 -1.65 -3.28
CA HIS A 146 9.73 -3.06 -3.66
C HIS A 146 9.76 -3.30 -5.18
N PRO A 147 10.56 -2.55 -5.97
CA PRO A 147 10.55 -2.63 -7.44
C PRO A 147 10.94 -4.03 -7.98
N ARG A 148 11.80 -4.77 -7.27
CA ARG A 148 12.19 -6.14 -7.67
C ARG A 148 11.03 -7.12 -7.53
N LEU A 149 10.32 -7.06 -6.40
CA LEU A 149 9.14 -7.87 -6.16
C LEU A 149 8.02 -7.47 -7.13
N LEU A 150 7.78 -6.17 -7.28
CA LEU A 150 6.83 -5.64 -8.25
C LEU A 150 7.08 -6.21 -9.63
N ARG A 151 8.32 -6.20 -10.13
CA ARG A 151 8.64 -6.75 -11.46
C ARG A 151 8.22 -8.21 -11.60
N SER A 152 8.50 -9.04 -10.59
CA SER A 152 8.11 -10.45 -10.63
C SER A 152 6.59 -10.64 -10.61
N VAL A 153 5.89 -9.78 -9.87
CA VAL A 153 4.44 -9.79 -9.71
C VAL A 153 3.75 -9.23 -10.96
N TRP A 154 4.32 -8.20 -11.57
CA TRP A 154 3.79 -7.49 -12.72
C TRP A 154 3.84 -8.32 -14.00
N ILE A 155 4.91 -9.09 -14.22
CA ILE A 155 4.98 -10.05 -15.33
C ILE A 155 3.77 -10.99 -15.27
N ARG A 156 3.46 -11.53 -14.08
CA ARG A 156 2.30 -12.40 -13.86
C ARG A 156 0.97 -11.67 -14.07
N ALA A 157 0.87 -10.43 -13.61
CA ALA A 157 -0.31 -9.59 -13.81
C ALA A 157 -0.62 -9.37 -15.30
N LYS A 158 0.41 -9.34 -16.15
CA LYS A 158 0.27 -9.18 -17.60
C LYS A 158 0.02 -10.50 -18.34
N ASP A 159 0.59 -11.60 -17.85
CA ASP A 159 0.38 -12.93 -18.43
C ASP A 159 -1.07 -13.41 -18.26
N ASP A 160 -1.68 -13.16 -17.09
CA ASP A 160 -3.10 -13.45 -16.82
C ASP A 160 -3.76 -12.34 -15.98
N PRO A 161 -4.27 -11.27 -16.64
CA PRO A 161 -4.93 -10.15 -15.96
C PRO A 161 -6.21 -10.54 -15.22
N ALA A 162 -6.89 -11.62 -15.63
CA ALA A 162 -8.11 -12.09 -15.00
C ALA A 162 -7.82 -12.84 -13.69
N ALA A 163 -6.72 -13.59 -13.65
CA ALA A 163 -6.25 -14.28 -12.44
C ALA A 163 -5.59 -13.34 -11.44
N PHE A 164 -4.86 -12.32 -11.91
CA PHE A 164 -4.12 -11.40 -11.05
C PHE A 164 -4.36 -9.92 -11.39
N PRO A 165 -5.54 -9.37 -11.08
CA PRO A 165 -5.79 -7.92 -11.15
C PRO A 165 -5.01 -7.20 -10.04
N LEU A 166 -3.79 -6.75 -10.34
CA LEU A 166 -2.82 -6.25 -9.33
C LEU A 166 -3.40 -5.15 -8.44
N ALA A 167 -4.02 -4.11 -9.00
CA ALA A 167 -4.56 -3.01 -8.22
C ALA A 167 -5.67 -3.51 -7.27
N ALA A 168 -6.65 -4.26 -7.76
CA ALA A 168 -7.72 -4.83 -6.93
C ALA A 168 -7.18 -5.74 -5.80
N ILE A 169 -6.16 -6.56 -6.09
CA ILE A 169 -5.48 -7.38 -5.08
C ILE A 169 -4.78 -6.50 -4.04
N GLY A 170 -4.11 -5.43 -4.47
CA GLY A 170 -3.47 -4.47 -3.58
C GLY A 170 -4.46 -3.74 -2.67
N ILE A 171 -5.60 -3.28 -3.21
CA ILE A 171 -6.64 -2.68 -2.36
C ILE A 171 -7.17 -3.72 -1.36
N GLY A 172 -7.44 -4.95 -1.80
CA GLY A 172 -7.86 -6.03 -0.92
C GLY A 172 -6.82 -6.40 0.16
N ALA A 173 -5.52 -6.31 -0.14
CA ALA A 173 -4.45 -6.52 0.82
C ALA A 173 -4.36 -5.36 1.83
N THR A 174 -4.64 -4.14 1.40
CA THR A 174 -4.74 -2.96 2.27
C THR A 174 -5.84 -3.14 3.30
N VAL A 175 -7.05 -3.51 2.86
CA VAL A 175 -8.19 -3.77 3.75
C VAL A 175 -7.91 -4.90 4.74
N ARG A 176 -7.25 -5.98 4.30
CA ARG A 176 -6.85 -7.06 5.20
C ARG A 176 -5.80 -6.62 6.22
N SER A 177 -4.87 -5.77 5.82
CA SER A 177 -3.86 -5.20 6.73
C SER A 177 -4.51 -4.29 7.79
N LEU A 178 -5.54 -3.53 7.42
CA LEU A 178 -6.34 -2.74 8.36
C LEU A 178 -7.04 -3.63 9.39
N ARG A 179 -7.71 -4.69 8.94
CA ARG A 179 -8.36 -5.66 9.83
C ARG A 179 -7.38 -6.30 10.81
N ALA A 180 -6.24 -6.79 10.31
CA ALA A 180 -5.20 -7.35 11.15
C ALA A 180 -4.67 -6.32 12.19
N MET A 181 -4.67 -5.03 11.85
CA MET A 181 -4.25 -3.95 12.77
C MET A 181 -5.29 -3.70 13.85
N ASP A 182 -6.58 -3.81 13.50
CA ASP A 182 -7.69 -3.70 14.44
C ASP A 182 -7.80 -4.91 15.39
N ASP A 183 -7.54 -6.10 14.86
CA ASP A 183 -7.45 -7.35 15.62
C ASP A 183 -6.17 -7.45 16.48
N LYS A 184 -5.35 -6.39 16.49
CA LYS A 184 -4.07 -6.28 17.22
C LYS A 184 -3.02 -7.31 16.79
N ALA A 185 -3.22 -8.00 15.66
CA ALA A 185 -2.28 -9.00 15.15
C ALA A 185 -0.90 -8.38 14.81
N LEU A 186 -0.88 -7.08 14.48
CA LEU A 186 0.35 -6.35 14.16
C LEU A 186 1.10 -5.82 15.40
N HIS A 187 0.53 -5.86 16.61
CA HIS A 187 1.14 -5.22 17.79
C HIS A 187 2.54 -5.73 18.09
N LYS A 188 2.75 -7.05 18.02
CA LYS A 188 4.07 -7.65 18.24
C LYS A 188 5.10 -7.16 17.21
N LEU A 189 4.71 -7.14 15.94
CA LEU A 189 5.56 -6.66 14.84
C LEU A 189 5.88 -5.17 15.01
N ALA A 190 4.88 -4.37 15.36
CA ALA A 190 5.00 -2.95 15.58
C ALA A 190 5.91 -2.63 16.78
N LEU A 191 5.83 -3.39 17.87
CA LEU A 191 6.70 -3.22 19.03
C LEU A 191 8.14 -3.65 18.73
N ALA A 192 8.32 -4.75 17.99
CA ALA A 192 9.65 -5.21 17.59
C ALA A 192 10.33 -4.24 16.62
N GLY A 193 9.58 -3.63 15.69
CA GLY A 193 10.09 -2.65 14.73
C GLY A 193 10.05 -1.20 15.22
N GLY A 194 9.43 -0.91 16.37
CA GLY A 194 9.26 0.45 16.90
C GLY A 194 8.26 1.34 16.14
N SER A 195 7.62 0.85 15.09
CA SER A 195 6.65 1.61 14.28
C SER A 195 5.45 0.76 13.87
N MET A 196 4.24 1.27 14.11
CA MET A 196 3.00 0.68 13.59
C MET A 196 2.91 0.85 12.07
N THR A 197 3.44 1.95 11.56
CA THR A 197 3.48 2.26 10.13
C THR A 197 4.26 1.21 9.36
N ASP A 198 5.48 0.91 9.81
CA ASP A 198 6.33 -0.08 9.14
C ASP A 198 5.75 -1.49 9.26
N ALA A 199 5.17 -1.83 10.41
CA ALA A 199 4.46 -3.09 10.60
C ALA A 199 3.27 -3.23 9.62
N PHE A 200 2.50 -2.15 9.42
CA PHE A 200 1.37 -2.12 8.51
C PHE A 200 1.81 -2.34 7.05
N PHE A 201 2.73 -1.51 6.55
CA PHE A 201 3.19 -1.62 5.16
C PHE A 201 3.96 -2.92 4.89
N GLY A 202 4.70 -3.43 5.89
CA GLY A 202 5.32 -4.75 5.83
C GLY A 202 4.31 -5.89 5.72
N THR A 203 3.23 -5.83 6.49
CA THR A 203 2.12 -6.80 6.41
C THR A 203 1.45 -6.76 5.03
N PHE A 204 1.19 -5.56 4.52
CA PHE A 204 0.63 -5.38 3.18
C PHE A 204 1.49 -6.07 2.10
N ILE A 205 2.80 -5.85 2.10
CA ILE A 205 3.72 -6.50 1.14
C ILE A 205 3.74 -8.02 1.31
N THR A 206 3.67 -8.49 2.55
CA THR A 206 3.63 -9.92 2.85
C THR A 206 2.39 -10.57 2.22
N ILE A 207 1.22 -9.95 2.37
CA ILE A 207 -0.03 -10.43 1.76
C ILE A 207 0.05 -10.44 0.23
N VAL A 208 0.53 -9.35 -0.39
CA VAL A 208 0.67 -9.28 -1.87
C VAL A 208 1.65 -10.33 -2.39
N SER A 209 2.78 -10.51 -1.73
CA SER A 209 3.80 -11.51 -2.09
C SER A 209 3.27 -12.94 -1.97
N HIS A 210 2.53 -13.20 -0.90
CA HIS A 210 1.93 -14.50 -0.65
C HIS A 210 0.86 -14.84 -1.69
N PHE A 211 -0.02 -13.89 -2.00
CA PHE A 211 -1.04 -14.06 -3.06
C PHE A 211 -0.40 -14.36 -4.42
N SER A 212 0.65 -13.62 -4.80
CA SER A 212 1.38 -13.87 -6.04
C SER A 212 2.02 -15.27 -6.06
N SER A 213 2.61 -15.70 -4.94
CA SER A 213 3.23 -17.03 -4.82
C SER A 213 2.20 -18.16 -4.89
N LEU A 214 1.03 -17.98 -4.29
CA LEU A 214 -0.05 -18.97 -4.32
C LEU A 214 -0.63 -19.16 -5.73
N LEU A 215 -0.77 -18.09 -6.51
CA LEU A 215 -1.24 -18.21 -7.89
C LEU A 215 -0.29 -19.00 -8.79
N VAL A 216 1.02 -18.86 -8.59
CA VAL A 216 2.01 -19.69 -9.29
C VAL A 216 1.83 -21.16 -8.93
N ARG A 217 1.54 -21.47 -7.67
CA ARG A 217 1.38 -22.85 -7.19
C ARG A 217 0.07 -23.49 -7.63
N MET A 218 -0.98 -22.71 -7.83
CA MET A 218 -2.34 -23.21 -8.09
C MET A 218 -2.82 -23.09 -9.54
N GLY A 219 -2.03 -22.54 -10.47
CA GLY A 219 -2.38 -22.57 -11.90
C GLY A 219 -3.55 -21.66 -12.31
N GLY A 220 -3.60 -20.43 -11.81
CA GLY A 220 -4.37 -19.32 -12.42
C GLY A 220 -5.87 -19.25 -12.15
N THR A 221 -6.63 -20.35 -12.20
CA THR A 221 -8.12 -20.25 -12.22
C THR A 221 -8.82 -20.89 -11.01
N ASP A 222 -8.34 -22.03 -10.50
CA ASP A 222 -8.89 -22.66 -9.27
C ASP A 222 -8.50 -21.91 -7.97
N ALA A 223 -7.54 -20.99 -8.12
CA ALA A 223 -6.91 -20.23 -7.06
C ALA A 223 -7.84 -19.21 -6.40
N LYS A 224 -8.73 -18.53 -7.16
CA LYS A 224 -9.51 -17.38 -6.66
C LYS A 224 -10.46 -17.78 -5.51
N THR A 225 -11.02 -18.98 -5.60
CA THR A 225 -11.97 -19.54 -4.62
C THR A 225 -11.27 -20.20 -3.43
N ALA A 226 -10.09 -20.81 -3.67
CA ALA A 226 -9.27 -21.42 -2.62
C ALA A 226 -8.51 -20.37 -1.77
N LEU A 227 -8.02 -19.29 -2.40
CA LEU A 227 -7.30 -18.19 -1.75
C LEU A 227 -8.16 -17.39 -0.76
N LEU A 228 -9.44 -17.17 -1.07
CA LEU A 228 -10.34 -16.47 -0.16
C LEU A 228 -10.55 -17.23 1.16
N ARG A 229 -10.44 -18.56 1.15
CA ARG A 229 -10.53 -19.40 2.35
C ARG A 229 -9.17 -19.55 3.04
N GLN A 230 -8.12 -19.90 2.30
CA GLN A 230 -6.82 -20.22 2.89
C GLN A 230 -6.06 -19.00 3.44
N ALA A 231 -6.22 -17.81 2.83
CA ALA A 231 -5.60 -16.58 3.34
C ALA A 231 -6.27 -16.05 4.62
N ALA A 232 -7.53 -16.41 4.88
CA ALA A 232 -8.20 -16.13 6.15
C ALA A 232 -7.63 -17.00 7.28
N ASP A 233 -7.29 -18.26 6.98
CA ASP A 233 -6.78 -19.21 7.97
C ASP A 233 -5.28 -19.01 8.28
N GLN A 234 -4.45 -18.68 7.28
CA GLN A 234 -2.98 -18.62 7.48
C GLN A 234 -2.45 -17.35 8.17
N VAL A 235 -3.19 -16.23 8.12
CA VAL A 235 -2.81 -15.01 8.87
C VAL A 235 -2.94 -15.24 10.38
N SER A 236 -3.81 -16.17 10.80
CA SER A 236 -3.93 -16.61 12.20
C SER A 236 -2.71 -17.43 12.66
N ASP A 237 -2.18 -18.31 11.81
CA ASP A 237 -1.10 -19.24 12.18
C ASP A 237 0.32 -18.66 12.01
N GLN A 238 0.58 -17.84 10.97
CA GLN A 238 1.94 -17.40 10.63
C GLN A 238 2.47 -16.21 11.44
N ALA A 239 1.62 -15.54 12.23
CA ALA A 239 2.04 -14.51 13.19
C ALA A 239 3.01 -15.04 14.26
N THR A 240 3.13 -16.37 14.39
CA THR A 240 3.99 -17.05 15.36
C THR A 240 5.38 -17.41 14.81
N THR A 241 5.58 -17.49 13.49
CA THR A 241 6.78 -18.12 12.89
C THR A 241 7.69 -17.21 12.06
N MET A 242 7.25 -16.04 11.60
CA MET A 242 8.04 -15.19 10.68
C MET A 242 8.97 -14.14 11.35
N VAL A 243 9.05 -14.12 12.68
CA VAL A 243 9.84 -13.12 13.44
C VAL A 243 11.37 -13.15 13.14
N PRO A 244 12.05 -14.27 12.85
CA PRO A 244 13.52 -14.24 12.76
C PRO A 244 14.11 -13.72 11.44
N HIS A 245 13.40 -13.82 10.30
CA HIS A 245 14.05 -13.65 8.99
C HIS A 245 14.02 -12.21 8.45
N CYS A 246 12.99 -11.43 8.79
CA CYS A 246 12.89 -10.03 8.37
C CYS A 246 13.79 -9.09 9.19
N ILE A 247 14.03 -9.42 10.47
CA ILE A 247 14.87 -8.63 11.39
C ILE A 247 16.34 -8.61 10.94
N ASN A 248 16.87 -9.76 10.50
CA ASN A 248 18.27 -9.84 10.04
C ASN A 248 18.52 -9.09 8.72
N ALA A 249 17.51 -8.96 7.85
CA ALA A 249 17.68 -8.35 6.53
C ALA A 249 17.56 -6.83 6.52
N SER A 250 16.89 -6.22 7.51
CA SER A 250 16.87 -4.76 7.72
C SER A 250 18.08 -4.29 8.53
N GLN A 251 18.42 -4.97 9.62
CA GLN A 251 19.58 -4.64 10.47
C GLN A 251 20.91 -4.72 9.69
N LYS A 252 21.05 -5.70 8.79
CA LYS A 252 22.24 -5.81 7.95
C LYS A 252 22.39 -4.63 6.97
N ARG A 253 21.27 -4.10 6.43
CA ARG A 253 21.30 -2.95 5.51
C ARG A 253 21.55 -1.63 6.23
N GLU A 254 21.07 -1.49 7.46
CA GLU A 254 21.32 -0.31 8.29
C GLU A 254 22.76 -0.28 8.82
N ALA A 255 23.34 -1.44 9.16
CA ALA A 255 24.75 -1.55 9.53
C ALA A 255 25.71 -1.26 8.35
N GLU A 256 25.38 -1.73 7.14
CA GLU A 256 26.15 -1.45 5.91
C GLU A 256 26.03 0.03 5.47
N ALA A 257 24.88 0.67 5.70
CA ALA A 257 24.71 2.10 5.44
C ALA A 257 25.44 2.99 6.45
N ALA A 258 25.50 2.58 7.72
CA ALA A 258 26.22 3.32 8.78
C ALA A 258 27.74 3.25 8.62
N SER A 259 28.30 2.11 8.17
CA SER A 259 29.75 2.00 7.93
C SER A 259 30.21 2.76 6.68
N SER A 260 29.37 2.84 5.65
CA SER A 260 29.67 3.60 4.43
C SER A 260 29.60 5.13 4.64
N GLY A 261 28.85 5.62 5.63
CA GLY A 261 28.78 7.04 5.97
C GLY A 261 29.99 7.54 6.77
N ALA A 262 30.57 6.70 7.63
CA ALA A 262 31.73 7.07 8.43
C ALA A 262 33.01 7.21 7.60
N ALA A 263 33.17 6.43 6.52
CA ALA A 263 34.35 6.49 5.66
C ALA A 263 34.42 7.73 4.75
N MET A 264 33.36 8.54 4.67
CA MET A 264 33.30 9.73 3.81
C MET A 264 33.43 11.06 4.59
N THR A 265 33.72 10.97 5.90
CA THR A 265 33.94 12.15 6.77
C THR A 265 35.40 12.28 7.23
N GLU A 266 36.28 11.37 6.80
CA GLU A 266 37.75 11.47 6.97
C GLU A 266 38.43 11.47 5.59
N LEU A 267 38.31 12.60 4.87
CA LEU A 267 39.17 13.06 3.77
C LEU A 267 38.86 14.53 3.49
#